data_AF-A0A1M7YQT5-F1
#
_entry.id   AF-A0A1M7YQT5-F1
#
_cell.length_a   1.000
_cell.length_b   1.000
_cell.length_c   1.000
_cell.angle_alpha   90.00
_cell.angle_beta   90.00
_cell.angle_gamma   90.00
#
_symmetry.space_group_name_H-M   'P 1'
#
loop_
_entity.id
_entity.type
_entity.pdbx_description
1 polymer ?
#
loop_
_entity_poly.entity_id
_entity_poly.type
_entity_poly.pdbx_seq_one_letter_code
_entity_poly.pdbx_strand_id
1 'polypeptide(L)'
;MTKVDPESQIPISPSANPVVGATVVSNIKRFEPLVDIIYHQDEHYDGSGRPDHLREEEIPVGSRIIKVIKDYDFYVASPYNPRRMTTKSAQGYLKEQAGHMYDPQVIEIYLAMIQKPGQLEDGLELCIGLSEVRPGMIIKKDLYLPNGNLMLTAGNAISSNLLSRLKSIEKQTNMPIAVYIG
;
A
#
# COMPACT_ATOMS: atom_id res chain seq x y z
N MET A 1 26.82 13.87 -1.49
CA MET A 1 25.57 14.38 -2.09
C MET A 1 25.14 13.38 -3.15
N THR A 2 24.26 12.46 -2.77
CA THR A 2 23.77 11.41 -3.68
C THR A 2 22.86 12.10 -4.70
N LYS A 3 23.34 12.19 -5.94
CA LYS A 3 22.53 12.70 -7.06
C LYS A 3 21.33 11.77 -7.21
N VAL A 4 20.13 12.31 -6.99
CA VAL A 4 18.88 11.67 -7.38
C VAL A 4 18.82 11.72 -8.91
N ASP A 5 18.62 10.56 -9.53
CA ASP A 5 18.61 10.39 -10.98
C ASP A 5 17.37 11.09 -11.59
N PRO A 6 17.53 12.05 -12.52
CA PRO A 6 16.43 12.86 -13.06
C PRO A 6 15.39 12.10 -13.91
N GLU A 7 15.60 10.81 -14.21
CA GLU A 7 14.65 9.97 -14.98
C GLU A 7 13.90 8.91 -14.16
N SER A 8 14.01 8.91 -12.83
CA SER A 8 13.21 8.01 -11.99
C SER A 8 11.77 8.52 -11.82
N GLN A 9 10.95 8.43 -12.86
CA GLN A 9 9.51 8.61 -12.71
C GLN A 9 9.01 7.68 -11.60
N ILE A 10 8.45 8.27 -10.55
CA ILE A 10 7.79 7.54 -9.47
C ILE A 10 6.61 6.82 -10.10
N PRO A 11 6.49 5.49 -9.91
CA PRO A 11 5.44 4.73 -10.57
C PRO A 11 4.08 5.26 -10.11
N ILE A 12 3.16 5.50 -11.03
CA ILE A 12 1.80 5.93 -10.70
C ILE A 12 0.96 4.67 -10.51
N SER A 13 0.26 4.60 -9.38
CA SER A 13 -0.71 3.54 -9.11
C SER A 13 -1.80 3.57 -10.18
N PRO A 14 -2.04 2.48 -10.92
CA PRO A 14 -3.01 2.49 -12.01
C PRO A 14 -4.42 2.72 -11.47
N SER A 15 -5.23 3.42 -12.27
CA SER A 15 -6.66 3.52 -11.99
C SER A 15 -7.27 2.13 -12.00
N ALA A 16 -8.05 1.83 -10.96
CA ALA A 16 -8.69 0.52 -10.79
C ALA A 16 -10.09 0.51 -11.45
N ASN A 17 -10.34 1.39 -12.42
CA ASN A 17 -11.65 1.64 -13.03
C ASN A 17 -12.75 1.90 -11.99
N PRO A 18 -12.60 2.95 -11.14
CA PRO A 18 -13.47 3.18 -9.99
C PRO A 18 -14.94 3.33 -10.36
N VAL A 19 -15.23 3.98 -11.50
CA VAL A 19 -16.60 4.14 -12.03
C VAL A 19 -17.25 2.79 -12.34
N VAL A 20 -16.51 1.88 -12.98
CA VAL A 20 -17.01 0.53 -13.30
C VAL A 20 -17.19 -0.28 -12.01
N GLY A 21 -16.22 -0.21 -11.10
CA GLY A 21 -16.29 -0.86 -9.80
C GLY A 21 -17.53 -0.44 -9.01
N ALA A 22 -17.78 0.87 -8.91
CA ALA A 22 -18.95 1.44 -8.25
C ALA A 22 -20.25 0.99 -8.92
N THR A 23 -20.29 0.93 -10.26
CA THR A 23 -21.45 0.45 -11.02
C THR A 23 -21.74 -1.03 -10.73
N VAL A 24 -20.71 -1.87 -10.64
CA VAL A 24 -20.91 -3.29 -10.30
C VAL A 24 -21.44 -3.42 -8.87
N VAL A 25 -20.84 -2.70 -7.93
CA VAL A 25 -21.20 -2.78 -6.50
C VAL A 25 -22.59 -2.21 -6.23
N SER A 26 -23.04 -1.18 -6.95
CA SER A 26 -24.36 -0.58 -6.77
C SER A 26 -25.53 -1.53 -7.07
N ASN A 27 -25.29 -2.59 -7.86
CA ASN A 27 -26.29 -3.63 -8.10
C ASN A 27 -26.56 -4.52 -6.87
N ILE A 28 -25.74 -4.41 -5.82
CA ILE A 28 -25.87 -5.20 -4.58
C ILE A 28 -26.32 -4.26 -3.47
N LYS A 29 -27.63 -4.26 -3.14
CA LYS A 29 -28.25 -3.33 -2.16
C LYS A 29 -27.48 -3.18 -0.85
N ARG A 30 -26.93 -4.27 -0.30
CA ARG A 30 -26.19 -4.23 0.98
C ARG A 30 -24.90 -3.40 0.91
N PHE A 31 -24.35 -3.16 -0.28
CA PHE A 31 -23.11 -2.41 -0.48
C PHE A 31 -23.35 -0.97 -0.95
N GLU A 32 -24.59 -0.48 -0.95
CA GLU A 32 -24.90 0.92 -1.27
C GLU A 32 -23.98 1.92 -0.52
N PRO A 33 -23.68 1.77 0.79
CA PRO A 33 -22.80 2.72 1.48
C PRO A 33 -21.34 2.75 0.98
N LEU A 34 -20.93 1.78 0.17
CA LEU A 34 -19.57 1.68 -0.37
C LEU A 34 -19.44 2.27 -1.78
N VAL A 35 -20.57 2.54 -2.46
CA VAL A 35 -20.57 2.95 -3.87
C VAL A 35 -19.78 4.24 -4.04
N ASP A 36 -20.09 5.28 -3.26
CA ASP A 36 -19.39 6.57 -3.33
C ASP A 36 -17.91 6.43 -2.95
N ILE A 37 -17.63 5.58 -1.95
CA ILE A 37 -16.25 5.31 -1.52
C ILE A 37 -15.42 4.77 -2.68
N ILE A 38 -15.96 3.80 -3.43
CA ILE A 38 -15.30 3.17 -4.57
C ILE A 38 -15.23 4.14 -5.75
N TYR A 39 -16.31 4.90 -6.00
CA TYR A 39 -16.40 5.81 -7.14
C TYR A 39 -15.36 6.93 -7.07
N HIS A 40 -15.13 7.49 -5.87
CA HIS A 40 -14.20 8.60 -5.64
C HIS A 40 -12.79 8.16 -5.18
N GLN A 41 -12.45 6.86 -5.20
CA GLN A 41 -11.17 6.37 -4.66
C GLN A 41 -9.91 6.86 -5.41
N ASP A 42 -10.07 7.39 -6.64
CA ASP A 42 -8.97 7.95 -7.44
C ASP A 42 -9.00 9.51 -7.45
N GLU A 43 -9.84 10.15 -6.62
CA GLU A 43 -9.76 11.59 -6.37
C GLU A 43 -8.44 11.94 -5.69
N HIS A 44 -7.95 13.15 -5.95
CA HIS A 44 -6.77 13.71 -5.27
C HIS A 44 -7.24 14.79 -4.31
N TYR A 45 -6.57 14.90 -3.16
CA TYR A 45 -6.94 15.84 -2.11
C TYR A 45 -7.04 17.31 -2.59
N ASP A 46 -6.22 17.72 -3.56
CA ASP A 46 -6.24 19.05 -4.17
C ASP A 46 -7.25 19.24 -5.33
N GLY A 47 -8.02 18.20 -5.67
CA GLY A 47 -9.01 18.17 -6.75
C GLY A 47 -8.42 17.95 -8.15
N SER A 48 -7.13 17.64 -8.28
CA SER A 48 -6.53 17.26 -9.57
C SER A 48 -6.91 15.84 -10.03
N GLY A 49 -7.52 15.05 -9.14
CA GLY A 49 -7.94 13.66 -9.38
C GLY A 49 -9.23 13.56 -10.19
N ARG A 50 -9.81 12.37 -10.24
CA ARG A 50 -11.01 12.06 -11.03
C ARG A 50 -11.91 11.11 -10.23
N PRO A 51 -13.23 11.04 -10.51
CA PRO A 51 -13.92 11.56 -11.69
C PRO A 51 -14.49 12.98 -11.60
N ASP A 52 -14.80 13.47 -10.40
CA ASP A 52 -15.61 14.67 -10.19
C ASP A 52 -14.77 15.88 -9.71
N HIS A 53 -13.47 15.69 -9.49
CA HIS A 53 -12.52 16.72 -9.08
C HIS A 53 -12.82 17.30 -7.68
N LEU A 54 -13.35 16.45 -6.79
CA LEU A 54 -13.66 16.81 -5.41
C LEU A 54 -12.39 17.20 -4.64
N ARG A 55 -12.51 18.13 -3.70
CA ARG A 55 -11.38 18.62 -2.90
C ARG A 55 -11.55 18.32 -1.42
N GLU A 56 -10.44 18.01 -0.77
CA GLU A 56 -10.33 17.91 0.69
C GLU A 56 -11.45 17.04 1.31
N GLU A 57 -12.34 17.64 2.10
CA GLU A 57 -13.43 16.97 2.81
C GLU A 57 -14.66 16.68 1.95
N GLU A 58 -14.75 17.23 0.73
CA GLU A 58 -15.75 16.83 -0.25
C GLU A 58 -15.55 15.37 -0.68
N ILE A 59 -14.31 14.89 -0.62
CA ILE A 59 -13.96 13.49 -0.89
C ILE A 59 -14.40 12.62 0.30
N PRO A 60 -15.21 11.56 0.08
CA PRO A 60 -15.58 10.64 1.13
C PRO A 60 -14.36 10.13 1.90
N VAL A 61 -14.44 10.10 3.23
CA VAL A 61 -13.30 9.69 4.08
C VAL A 61 -12.80 8.27 3.72
N GLY A 62 -13.72 7.36 3.36
CA GLY A 62 -13.36 6.03 2.88
C GLY A 62 -12.52 6.05 1.60
N SER A 63 -12.80 6.97 0.67
CA SER A 63 -12.02 7.14 -0.56
C SER A 63 -10.62 7.66 -0.26
N ARG A 64 -10.51 8.65 0.63
CA ARG A 64 -9.22 9.18 1.11
C ARG A 64 -8.36 8.09 1.76
N ILE A 65 -8.96 7.21 2.56
CA ILE A 65 -8.30 6.06 3.18
C ILE A 65 -7.83 5.05 2.11
N ILE A 66 -8.73 4.63 1.22
CA ILE A 66 -8.40 3.65 0.17
C ILE A 66 -7.28 4.15 -0.72
N LYS A 67 -7.28 5.44 -1.11
CA LYS A 67 -6.24 6.04 -1.96
C LYS A 67 -4.85 5.82 -1.38
N VAL A 68 -4.67 6.11 -0.08
CA VAL A 68 -3.37 5.96 0.61
C VAL A 68 -2.94 4.50 0.67
N ILE A 69 -3.85 3.59 1.07
CA ILE A 69 -3.52 2.17 1.24
C ILE A 69 -3.22 1.51 -0.12
N LYS A 70 -4.09 1.73 -1.12
CA LYS A 70 -3.95 1.18 -2.47
C LYS A 70 -2.61 1.59 -3.10
N ASP A 71 -2.28 2.88 -3.02
CA ASP A 71 -1.05 3.39 -3.64
C ASP A 71 0.19 2.92 -2.89
N TYR A 72 0.14 2.88 -1.56
CA TYR A 72 1.23 2.30 -0.76
C TYR A 72 1.51 0.85 -1.14
N ASP A 73 0.48 0.00 -1.17
CA ASP A 73 0.59 -1.42 -1.54
C ASP A 73 1.11 -1.58 -2.97
N PHE A 74 0.67 -0.70 -3.89
CA PHE A 74 1.20 -0.68 -5.24
C PHE A 74 2.70 -0.34 -5.27
N TYR A 75 3.15 0.62 -4.47
CA TYR A 75 4.56 1.00 -4.40
C TYR A 75 5.44 -0.08 -3.81
N VAL A 76 4.99 -0.80 -2.77
CA VAL A 76 5.87 -1.69 -1.99
C VAL A 76 5.69 -3.17 -2.30
N ALA A 77 4.52 -3.62 -2.76
CA ALA A 77 4.18 -5.04 -2.84
C ALA A 77 3.63 -5.51 -4.19
N SER A 78 3.15 -4.61 -5.06
CA SER A 78 2.49 -5.04 -6.30
C SER A 78 3.44 -5.81 -7.23
N PRO A 79 3.04 -7.02 -7.71
CA PRO A 79 3.80 -7.75 -8.71
C PRO A 79 3.77 -7.07 -10.09
N TYR A 80 2.77 -6.20 -10.32
CA TYR A 80 2.62 -5.43 -11.56
C TYR A 80 3.46 -4.15 -11.57
N ASN A 81 4.13 -3.82 -10.45
CA ASN A 81 5.04 -2.70 -10.36
C ASN A 81 6.50 -3.20 -10.47
N PRO A 82 7.17 -3.07 -11.63
CA PRO A 82 8.57 -3.46 -11.76
C PRO A 82 9.54 -2.50 -11.03
N ARG A 83 9.05 -1.33 -10.61
CA ARG A 83 9.80 -0.27 -9.92
C ARG A 83 9.37 -0.15 -8.46
N ARG A 84 9.23 -1.29 -7.77
CA ARG A 84 8.86 -1.28 -6.35
C ARG A 84 9.82 -0.42 -5.54
N MET A 85 9.24 0.36 -4.65
CA MET A 85 9.95 1.25 -3.74
C MET A 85 10.23 0.51 -2.43
N THR A 86 11.32 0.89 -1.76
CA THR A 86 11.46 0.52 -0.34
C THR A 86 10.33 1.16 0.46
N THR A 87 9.96 0.56 1.58
CA THR A 87 8.96 1.16 2.47
C THR A 87 9.34 2.57 2.88
N LYS A 88 10.60 2.82 3.21
CA LYS A 88 11.10 4.18 3.51
C LYS A 88 10.86 5.17 2.38
N SER A 89 11.16 4.78 1.13
CA SER A 89 10.93 5.63 -0.05
C SER A 89 9.45 5.88 -0.28
N ALA A 90 8.60 4.85 -0.18
CA ALA A 90 7.14 4.98 -0.35
C ALA A 90 6.53 5.88 0.74
N GLN A 91 6.92 5.70 2.00
CA GLN A 91 6.48 6.56 3.10
C GLN A 91 6.94 8.01 2.91
N GLY A 92 8.16 8.22 2.41
CA GLY A 92 8.67 9.55 2.07
C GLY A 92 7.84 10.21 0.97
N TYR A 93 7.52 9.46 -0.08
CA TYR A 93 6.70 9.95 -1.18
C TYR A 93 5.26 10.29 -0.76
N LEU A 94 4.62 9.43 0.05
CA LEU A 94 3.30 9.74 0.61
C LEU A 94 3.32 11.07 1.37
N LYS A 95 4.32 11.29 2.22
CA LYS A 95 4.47 12.55 2.97
C LYS A 95 4.70 13.75 2.06
N GLU A 96 5.50 13.60 1.00
CA GLU A 96 5.75 14.67 0.03
C GLU A 96 4.48 15.07 -0.73
N GLN A 97 3.57 14.12 -0.95
CA GLN A 97 2.30 14.33 -1.65
C GLN A 97 1.12 14.65 -0.71
N ALA A 98 1.38 14.86 0.59
CA ALA A 98 0.35 15.25 1.55
C ALA A 98 -0.24 16.62 1.18
N GLY A 99 -1.56 16.74 1.17
CA GLY A 99 -2.29 17.94 0.75
C GLY A 99 -2.42 18.10 -0.76
N HIS A 100 -1.71 17.29 -1.56
CA HIS A 100 -1.84 17.23 -3.01
C HIS A 100 -2.65 16.01 -3.44
N MET A 101 -2.04 14.82 -3.44
CA MET A 101 -2.72 13.58 -3.79
C MET A 101 -3.48 12.99 -2.62
N TYR A 102 -3.00 13.20 -1.40
CA TYR A 102 -3.45 12.47 -0.23
C TYR A 102 -3.85 13.40 0.90
N ASP A 103 -4.81 12.95 1.69
CA ASP A 103 -5.17 13.58 2.95
C ASP A 103 -4.02 13.48 3.96
N PRO A 104 -3.51 14.62 4.48
CA PRO A 104 -2.46 14.63 5.50
C PRO A 104 -2.79 13.82 6.77
N GLN A 105 -4.05 13.86 7.23
CA GLN A 105 -4.48 13.16 8.45
C GLN A 105 -4.45 11.65 8.25
N VAL A 106 -4.91 11.17 7.08
CA VAL A 106 -4.88 9.75 6.74
C VAL A 106 -3.44 9.24 6.65
N ILE A 107 -2.53 10.01 6.04
CA ILE A 107 -1.10 9.66 5.99
C ILE A 107 -0.53 9.53 7.41
N GLU A 108 -0.77 10.50 8.27
CA GLU A 108 -0.25 10.50 9.64
C GLU A 108 -0.66 9.23 10.39
N ILE A 109 -1.96 8.91 10.36
CA ILE A 109 -2.52 7.74 11.02
C ILE A 109 -1.94 6.45 10.42
N TYR A 110 -1.97 6.32 9.09
CA TYR A 110 -1.50 5.11 8.41
C TYR A 110 -0.01 4.83 8.68
N LEU A 111 0.83 5.86 8.66
CA LEU A 111 2.26 5.72 8.94
C LEU A 111 2.55 5.38 10.40
N ALA A 112 1.72 5.86 11.34
CA ALA A 112 1.81 5.46 12.73
C ALA A 112 1.49 3.96 12.92
N MET A 113 0.51 3.44 12.19
CA MET A 113 0.15 2.01 12.21
C MET A 113 1.27 1.12 11.68
N ILE A 114 1.87 1.47 10.53
CA ILE A 114 3.00 0.71 9.93
C ILE A 114 4.23 0.64 10.84
N GLN A 115 4.45 1.65 11.68
CA GLN A 115 5.57 1.65 12.63
C GLN A 115 5.32 0.78 13.87
N LYS A 116 4.05 0.47 14.18
CA LYS A 116 3.65 -0.33 15.35
C LYS A 116 2.73 -1.50 14.96
N PRO A 117 3.19 -2.41 14.09
CA PRO A 117 2.37 -3.51 13.57
C PRO A 117 1.90 -4.54 14.60
N GLY A 118 2.52 -4.60 15.79
CA GLY A 118 2.14 -5.56 16.84
C GLY A 118 0.91 -5.16 17.67
N GLN A 119 0.23 -4.08 17.32
CA GLN A 119 -0.93 -3.54 18.06
C GLN A 119 -2.21 -3.53 17.20
N LEU A 120 -2.22 -4.30 16.11
CA LEU A 120 -3.35 -4.34 15.18
C LEU A 120 -4.49 -5.16 15.79
N GLU A 121 -5.73 -4.74 15.51
CA GLU A 121 -6.92 -5.51 15.87
C GLU A 121 -6.94 -6.84 15.10
N ASP A 122 -7.58 -7.86 15.70
CA ASP A 122 -7.72 -9.18 15.09
C ASP A 122 -8.37 -9.09 13.70
N GLY A 123 -7.72 -9.67 12.71
CA GLY A 123 -8.20 -9.71 11.32
C GLY A 123 -7.71 -8.58 10.42
N LEU A 124 -6.97 -7.60 10.95
CA LEU A 124 -6.33 -6.58 10.13
C LEU A 124 -5.04 -7.11 9.49
N GLU A 125 -4.92 -6.90 8.17
CA GLU A 125 -3.70 -7.21 7.42
C GLU A 125 -2.94 -5.93 7.10
N LEU A 126 -1.65 -5.88 7.41
CA LEU A 126 -0.81 -4.74 7.10
C LEU A 126 0.35 -5.13 6.19
N CYS A 127 0.48 -4.42 5.09
CA CYS A 127 1.62 -4.52 4.19
C CYS A 127 2.81 -3.77 4.77
N ILE A 128 3.91 -4.47 5.05
CA ILE A 128 5.12 -3.88 5.62
C ILE A 128 6.39 -4.40 4.95
N GLY A 129 7.49 -3.67 5.09
CA GLY A 129 8.79 -4.07 4.59
C GLY A 129 9.55 -4.92 5.61
N LEU A 130 10.61 -5.59 5.14
CA LEU A 130 11.44 -6.44 6.01
C LEU A 130 12.12 -5.69 7.17
N SER A 131 12.21 -4.35 7.13
CA SER A 131 12.71 -3.52 8.24
C SER A 131 11.72 -3.44 9.42
N GLU A 132 10.43 -3.53 9.14
CA GLU A 132 9.36 -3.47 10.15
C GLU A 132 9.01 -4.86 10.70
N VAL A 133 9.31 -5.93 9.95
CA VAL A 133 9.07 -7.32 10.37
C VAL A 133 9.89 -7.70 11.60
N ARG A 134 9.27 -8.44 12.53
CA ARG A 134 9.92 -9.06 13.69
C ARG A 134 9.71 -10.57 13.67
N PRO A 135 10.67 -11.36 14.17
CA PRO A 135 10.48 -12.79 14.34
C PRO A 135 9.23 -13.10 15.16
N GLY A 136 8.46 -14.11 14.74
CA GLY A 136 7.20 -14.49 15.38
C GLY A 136 5.94 -13.87 14.74
N MET A 137 6.08 -12.83 13.91
CA MET A 137 4.93 -12.30 13.15
C MET A 137 4.40 -13.34 12.15
N ILE A 138 3.08 -13.44 12.06
CA ILE A 138 2.39 -14.38 11.18
C ILE A 138 2.13 -13.72 9.83
N ILE A 139 2.53 -14.36 8.74
CA ILE A 139 2.16 -13.87 7.41
C ILE A 139 0.72 -14.23 7.07
N LYS A 140 -0.01 -13.28 6.49
CA LYS A 140 -1.42 -13.43 6.10
C LYS A 140 -1.60 -13.74 4.62
N LYS A 141 -0.59 -13.45 3.80
CA LYS A 141 -0.54 -13.81 2.37
C LYS A 141 0.72 -14.61 2.07
N ASP A 142 0.61 -15.52 1.13
CA ASP A 142 1.75 -16.28 0.61
C ASP A 142 2.86 -15.33 0.15
N LEU A 143 4.09 -15.62 0.59
CA LEU A 143 5.27 -14.87 0.23
C LEU A 143 5.95 -15.54 -0.94
N TYR A 144 5.99 -14.85 -2.08
CA TYR A 144 6.72 -15.28 -3.27
C TYR A 144 8.02 -14.50 -3.41
N LEU A 145 9.06 -15.17 -3.87
CA LEU A 145 10.32 -14.53 -4.26
C LEU A 145 10.16 -13.79 -5.59
N PRO A 146 11.05 -12.84 -5.92
CA PRO A 146 11.06 -12.16 -7.22
C PRO A 146 11.05 -13.09 -8.44
N ASN A 147 11.58 -14.31 -8.31
CA ASN A 147 11.61 -15.32 -9.37
C ASN A 147 10.32 -16.17 -9.46
N GLY A 148 9.29 -15.86 -8.66
CA GLY A 148 8.00 -16.56 -8.64
C GLY A 148 7.93 -17.78 -7.72
N ASN A 149 9.03 -18.18 -7.08
CA ASN A 149 9.02 -19.32 -6.17
C ASN A 149 8.35 -18.97 -4.83
N LEU A 150 7.46 -19.85 -4.35
CA LEU A 150 6.86 -19.74 -3.03
C LEU A 150 7.92 -19.92 -1.93
N MET A 151 7.98 -18.95 -1.02
CA MET A 151 8.95 -18.91 0.09
C MET A 151 8.31 -19.30 1.42
N LEU A 152 7.09 -18.82 1.68
CA LEU A 152 6.36 -19.10 2.92
C LEU A 152 4.86 -19.01 2.64
N THR A 153 4.08 -19.97 3.15
CA THR A 153 2.62 -19.97 3.04
C THR A 153 1.97 -19.17 4.17
N ALA A 154 0.84 -18.54 3.85
CA ALA A 154 0.01 -17.84 4.84
C ALA A 154 -0.27 -18.71 6.09
N GLY A 155 -0.36 -18.06 7.25
CA GLY A 155 -0.55 -18.69 8.56
C GLY A 155 0.75 -19.11 9.26
N ASN A 156 1.90 -19.01 8.59
CA ASN A 156 3.19 -19.35 9.21
C ASN A 156 3.87 -18.12 9.82
N ALA A 157 4.57 -18.35 10.93
CA ALA A 157 5.39 -17.34 11.58
C ALA A 157 6.75 -17.17 10.88
N ILE A 158 7.21 -15.92 10.77
CA ILE A 158 8.55 -15.61 10.25
C ILE A 158 9.59 -15.89 11.34
N SER A 159 10.50 -16.84 11.09
CA SER A 159 11.63 -17.10 11.99
C SER A 159 12.79 -16.11 11.75
N SER A 160 13.68 -15.96 12.74
CA SER A 160 14.89 -15.13 12.62
C SER A 160 15.78 -15.54 11.44
N ASN A 161 15.87 -16.85 11.16
CA ASN A 161 16.68 -17.38 10.06
C ASN A 161 16.04 -17.05 8.71
N LEU A 162 14.71 -17.19 8.60
CA LEU A 162 13.98 -16.83 7.39
C LEU A 162 14.08 -15.32 7.12
N LEU A 163 13.89 -14.48 8.14
CA LEU A 163 14.01 -13.03 8.01
C LEU A 163 15.40 -12.62 7.54
N SER A 164 16.45 -13.25 8.08
CA SER A 164 17.83 -13.02 7.64
C SER A 164 18.04 -13.40 6.18
N ARG A 165 17.47 -14.53 5.75
CA ARG A 165 17.53 -14.98 4.35
C ARG A 165 16.79 -14.04 3.40
N LEU A 166 15.59 -13.58 3.77
CA LEU A 166 14.81 -12.61 2.99
C LEU A 166 15.57 -11.29 2.81
N LYS A 167 16.21 -10.78 3.86
CA LYS A 167 17.04 -9.56 3.79
C LYS A 167 18.26 -9.73 2.89
N SER A 168 18.87 -10.92 2.87
CA SER A 168 19.97 -11.22 1.94
C SER A 168 19.50 -11.26 0.48
N ILE A 169 18.32 -11.84 0.22
CA ILE A 169 17.73 -11.87 -1.13
C ILE A 169 17.42 -10.46 -1.61
N GLU A 170 16.73 -9.65 -0.81
CA GLU A 170 16.40 -8.25 -1.12
C GLU A 170 17.64 -7.45 -1.55
N LYS A 171 18.77 -7.63 -0.83
CA LYS A 171 20.05 -7.00 -1.18
C LYS A 171 20.66 -7.54 -2.47
N GLN A 172 20.62 -8.85 -2.69
CA GLN A 172 21.20 -9.49 -3.88
C GLN A 172 20.43 -9.16 -5.15
N THR A 173 19.10 -9.11 -5.08
CA THR A 173 18.23 -8.82 -6.22
C THR A 173 17.99 -7.33 -6.41
N ASN A 174 18.42 -6.49 -5.45
CA ASN A 174 18.09 -5.06 -5.38
C ASN A 174 16.58 -4.80 -5.56
N MET A 175 15.75 -5.69 -5.00
CA MET A 175 14.31 -5.66 -5.15
C MET A 175 13.65 -5.71 -3.78
N PRO A 176 12.92 -4.65 -3.37
CA PRO A 176 12.22 -4.62 -2.10
C PRO A 176 11.25 -5.79 -1.95
N ILE A 177 11.26 -6.39 -0.77
CA ILE A 177 10.32 -7.44 -0.37
C ILE A 177 9.39 -6.87 0.69
N ALA A 178 8.09 -6.92 0.41
CA ALA A 178 7.04 -6.60 1.37
C ALA A 178 6.28 -7.88 1.76
N VAL A 179 5.73 -7.89 2.97
CA VAL A 179 4.93 -8.99 3.51
C VAL A 179 3.63 -8.43 4.10
N TYR A 180 2.59 -9.25 4.10
CA TYR A 180 1.33 -8.95 4.79
C TYR A 180 1.33 -9.67 6.13
N ILE A 181 1.20 -8.93 7.21
CA ILE A 181 1.19 -9.46 8.59
C ILE A 181 -0.12 -9.13 9.30
N GLY A 182 -0.40 -9.87 10.37
CA GLY A 182 -1.43 -9.59 11.37
C GLY A 182 -1.51 -10.71 12.40
#